data_AF-A0A4S3PLU9-F1
#
_entry.id   AF-A0A4S3PLU9-F1
#
_cell.length_a   1.000
_cell.length_b   1.000
_cell.length_c   1.000
_cell.angle_alpha   90.00
_cell.angle_beta   90.00
_cell.angle_gamma   90.00
#
_symmetry.space_group_name_H-M   'P 1'
#
loop_
_entity.id
_entity.type
_entity.pdbx_description
1 polymer ?
#
loop_
_entity_poly.entity_id
_entity_poly.type
_entity_poly.pdbx_seq_one_letter_code
_entity_poly.pdbx_strand_id
1 'polypeptide(L)'
;MKNTYPNKSFPKFQLNHAQRTRIVHQIRTRKAKKENSFSSSRFIMPFLSGVVILLLVFGIGTYSYYSIFKKELLHADHVSSFIIDLPNEIIIEEQGNSHVFLKNGTEVGGVKTINNETKQQLLSQSGIFEDDVLEDFHEPTQRVLFHVKQMYAIQTVHYFIQPHDQEVIYDLYFHANTPGYFGGSDFQADLKIIHEIAKTFRIN
;
A
#
# COMPACT_ATOMS: atom_id res chain seq x y z
N MET A 1 -30.37 79.43 51.11
CA MET A 1 -30.25 79.36 49.64
C MET A 1 -30.78 78.02 49.16
N LYS A 2 -31.83 78.01 48.33
CA LYS A 2 -32.28 76.86 47.54
C LYS A 2 -32.56 77.37 46.13
N ASN A 3 -31.73 76.95 45.16
CA ASN A 3 -31.89 77.32 43.76
C ASN A 3 -32.95 76.40 43.13
N THR A 4 -34.10 76.96 42.77
CA THR A 4 -35.15 76.28 42.01
C THR A 4 -34.89 76.47 40.52
N TYR A 5 -34.52 75.39 39.82
CA TYR A 5 -34.40 75.41 38.37
C TYR A 5 -35.80 75.38 37.73
N PRO A 6 -36.07 76.20 36.69
CA PRO A 6 -37.34 76.13 35.96
C PRO A 6 -37.43 74.82 35.18
N ASN A 7 -38.52 74.08 35.40
CA ASN A 7 -38.86 72.86 34.69
C ASN A 7 -39.14 73.18 33.21
N LYS A 8 -38.16 72.93 32.33
CA LYS A 8 -38.34 73.02 30.87
C LYS A 8 -39.06 71.77 30.39
N SER A 9 -40.36 71.87 30.15
CA SER A 9 -41.13 70.81 29.49
C SER A 9 -40.75 70.73 28.01
N PHE A 10 -40.54 69.51 27.52
CA PHE A 10 -40.19 69.27 26.12
C PHE A 10 -41.36 69.63 25.18
N PRO A 11 -41.07 70.24 24.02
CA PRO A 11 -42.10 70.53 23.02
C PRO A 11 -42.71 69.21 22.53
N LYS A 12 -44.01 69.07 22.74
CA LYS A 12 -44.80 67.93 22.26
C LYS A 12 -45.21 68.20 20.81
N PHE A 13 -44.46 67.65 19.86
CA PHE A 13 -44.87 67.66 18.45
C PHE A 13 -46.00 66.65 18.24
N GLN A 14 -47.20 67.15 17.94
CA GLN A 14 -48.32 66.30 17.53
C GLN A 14 -48.18 66.01 16.03
N LEU A 15 -47.92 64.76 15.70
CA LEU A 15 -47.86 64.31 14.31
C LEU A 15 -49.27 64.32 13.71
N ASN A 16 -49.41 64.90 12.52
CA ASN A 16 -50.67 64.82 11.80
C ASN A 16 -50.91 63.39 11.28
N HIS A 17 -52.16 63.10 10.89
CA HIS A 17 -52.56 61.77 10.46
C HIS A 17 -51.70 61.25 9.27
N ALA A 18 -51.35 62.12 8.33
CA ALA A 18 -50.54 61.78 7.16
C ALA A 18 -49.08 61.44 7.50
N GLN A 19 -48.49 62.13 8.48
CA GLN A 19 -47.14 61.83 8.97
C GLN A 19 -47.12 60.48 9.70
N ARG A 20 -48.17 60.20 10.50
CA ARG A 20 -48.29 58.94 11.23
C ARG A 20 -48.41 57.74 10.29
N THR A 21 -49.25 57.84 9.25
CA THR A 21 -49.37 56.77 8.25
C THR A 21 -48.08 56.57 7.46
N ARG A 22 -47.38 57.65 7.10
CA ARG A 22 -46.07 57.56 6.41
C ARG A 22 -45.03 56.82 7.26
N ILE A 23 -44.93 57.13 8.55
CA ILE A 23 -43.99 56.48 9.47
C ILE A 23 -44.35 55.00 9.65
N VAL A 24 -45.63 54.68 9.85
CA VAL A 24 -46.08 53.28 9.99
C VAL A 24 -45.77 52.47 8.73
N HIS A 25 -45.99 53.05 7.54
CA HIS A 25 -45.65 52.41 6.27
C HIS A 25 -44.13 52.18 6.13
N GLN A 26 -43.31 53.17 6.48
CA GLN A 26 -41.84 53.02 6.46
C GLN A 26 -41.33 51.96 7.46
N ILE A 27 -41.95 51.85 8.63
CA ILE A 27 -41.59 50.82 9.62
C ILE A 27 -41.98 49.43 9.09
N ARG A 28 -43.18 49.28 8.51
CA ARG A 28 -43.64 47.99 7.96
C ARG A 28 -42.77 47.53 6.78
N THR A 29 -42.49 48.42 5.83
CA THR A 29 -41.63 48.12 4.67
C THR A 29 -40.19 47.76 5.08
N ARG A 30 -39.61 48.44 6.07
CA ARG A 30 -38.27 48.08 6.58
C ARG A 30 -38.24 46.74 7.34
N LYS A 31 -39.30 46.39 8.07
CA LYS A 31 -39.41 45.07 8.72
C LYS A 31 -39.55 43.95 7.68
N ALA A 32 -40.43 44.11 6.69
CA ALA A 32 -40.63 43.14 5.62
C ALA A 32 -39.36 42.90 4.78
N LYS A 33 -38.57 43.97 4.52
CA LYS A 33 -37.30 43.85 3.77
C LYS A 33 -36.20 43.11 4.56
N LYS A 34 -36.28 43.08 5.89
CA LYS A 34 -35.34 42.36 6.76
C LYS A 34 -35.68 40.87 6.87
N GLU A 35 -36.97 40.51 6.81
CA GLU A 35 -37.43 39.11 6.78
C GLU A 35 -37.21 38.43 5.43
N ASN A 36 -37.32 39.15 4.31
CA ASN A 36 -37.01 38.61 2.97
C ASN A 36 -35.51 38.52 2.64
N SER A 37 -34.63 38.82 3.60
CA SER A 37 -33.17 38.66 3.46
C SER A 37 -32.66 37.46 4.26
N PHE A 38 -33.38 36.33 4.23
CA PHE A 38 -32.79 35.05 4.61
C PHE A 38 -31.81 34.63 3.51
N SER A 39 -30.58 35.12 3.65
CA SER A 39 -29.44 34.77 2.81
C SER A 39 -29.19 33.26 2.88
N SER A 40 -29.54 32.55 1.81
CA SER A 40 -29.27 31.12 1.61
C SER A 40 -27.78 30.76 1.71
N SER A 41 -26.88 31.75 1.67
CA SER A 41 -25.43 31.57 1.81
C SER A 41 -24.97 31.03 3.17
N ARG A 42 -25.76 31.14 4.24
CA ARG A 42 -25.36 30.64 5.57
C ARG A 42 -25.36 29.11 5.70
N PHE A 43 -26.08 28.42 4.82
CA PHE A 43 -26.17 26.95 4.82
C PHE A 43 -25.36 26.30 3.69
N ILE A 44 -25.04 27.03 2.61
CA ILE A 44 -24.28 26.50 1.47
C ILE A 44 -22.81 26.24 1.85
N MET A 45 -22.22 27.12 2.67
CA MET A 45 -20.81 27.01 3.09
C MET A 45 -20.48 25.74 3.91
N PRO A 46 -21.25 25.37 4.96
CA PRO A 46 -21.00 24.13 5.68
C PRO A 46 -21.33 22.88 4.84
N PHE A 47 -22.29 22.96 3.93
CA PHE A 47 -22.66 21.83 3.06
C PHE A 47 -21.55 21.51 2.05
N LEU A 48 -20.94 22.55 1.43
CA LEU A 48 -19.79 22.36 0.54
C LEU A 48 -18.60 21.73 1.26
N SER A 49 -18.31 22.19 2.49
CA SER A 49 -17.24 21.63 3.31
C SER A 49 -17.45 20.14 3.60
N GLY A 50 -18.69 19.75 3.95
CA GLY A 50 -19.06 18.35 4.15
C GLY A 50 -18.86 17.49 2.90
N VAL A 51 -19.27 17.99 1.72
CA VAL A 51 -19.09 17.28 0.44
C VAL A 51 -17.61 17.10 0.11
N VAL A 52 -16.76 18.11 0.33
CA VAL A 52 -15.32 18.02 0.07
C VAL A 52 -14.67 16.99 0.99
N ILE A 53 -15.00 16.98 2.28
CA ILE A 53 -14.49 15.98 3.23
C ILE A 53 -14.92 14.56 2.81
N LEU A 54 -16.19 14.40 2.39
CA LEU A 54 -16.73 13.11 1.97
C LEU A 54 -16.01 12.59 0.71
N LEU A 55 -15.74 13.47 -0.26
CA LEU A 55 -14.92 13.14 -1.43
C LEU A 55 -13.47 12.81 -1.07
N LEU A 56 -12.88 13.50 -0.10
CA LEU A 56 -11.52 13.23 0.38
C LEU A 56 -11.43 11.86 1.05
N VAL A 57 -12.40 11.52 1.90
CA VAL A 57 -12.48 10.21 2.57
C VAL A 57 -12.72 9.10 1.55
N PHE A 58 -13.63 9.30 0.58
CA PHE A 58 -13.83 8.33 -0.50
C PHE A 58 -12.59 8.21 -1.39
N GLY A 59 -11.91 9.31 -1.71
CA GLY A 59 -10.70 9.31 -2.52
C GLY A 59 -9.55 8.58 -1.84
N ILE A 60 -9.29 8.89 -0.56
CA ILE A 60 -8.25 8.20 0.23
C ILE A 60 -8.63 6.74 0.43
N GLY A 61 -9.88 6.43 0.75
CA GLY A 61 -10.35 5.07 0.96
C GLY A 61 -10.25 4.21 -0.29
N THR A 62 -10.75 4.70 -1.43
CA THR A 62 -10.67 4.00 -2.72
C THR A 62 -9.23 3.86 -3.21
N TYR A 63 -8.40 4.90 -3.07
CA TYR A 63 -6.98 4.82 -3.43
C TYR A 63 -6.23 3.81 -2.56
N SER A 64 -6.44 3.83 -1.25
CA SER A 64 -5.78 2.92 -0.31
C SER A 64 -6.22 1.48 -0.59
N TYR A 65 -7.53 1.26 -0.76
CA TYR A 65 -8.09 -0.04 -1.14
C TYR A 65 -7.49 -0.52 -2.46
N TYR A 66 -7.49 0.30 -3.51
CA TYR A 66 -6.91 -0.08 -4.80
C TYR A 66 -5.40 -0.33 -4.71
N SER A 67 -4.65 0.43 -3.91
CA SER A 67 -3.20 0.23 -3.76
C SER A 67 -2.86 -1.08 -3.05
N ILE A 68 -3.64 -1.48 -2.05
CA ILE A 68 -3.40 -2.70 -1.27
C ILE A 68 -3.94 -3.91 -2.03
N PHE A 69 -5.19 -3.83 -2.50
CA PHE A 69 -5.86 -4.95 -3.15
C PHE A 69 -5.30 -5.23 -4.56
N LYS A 70 -4.85 -4.21 -5.30
CA LYS A 70 -4.14 -4.42 -6.58
C LYS A 70 -2.74 -4.99 -6.38
N LYS A 71 -2.04 -4.62 -5.29
CA LYS A 71 -0.79 -5.29 -4.93
C LYS A 71 -1.06 -6.77 -4.66
N GLU A 72 -2.09 -7.09 -3.89
CA GLU A 72 -2.45 -8.49 -3.58
C GLU A 72 -2.91 -9.28 -4.83
N LEU A 73 -3.69 -8.66 -5.73
CA LEU A 73 -4.16 -9.29 -6.98
C LEU A 73 -3.08 -9.44 -8.05
N LEU A 74 -2.11 -8.52 -8.14
CA LEU A 74 -0.96 -8.67 -9.05
C LEU A 74 0.06 -9.70 -8.55
N HIS A 75 -0.03 -10.12 -7.28
CA HIS A 75 0.76 -11.23 -6.74
C HIS A 75 0.00 -12.56 -6.79
N ALA A 76 -1.22 -12.54 -7.34
CA ALA A 76 -2.07 -13.71 -7.58
C ALA A 76 -1.99 -14.20 -9.03
N ASP A 77 -0.95 -13.80 -9.77
CA ASP A 77 -0.57 -14.53 -10.97
C ASP A 77 -0.01 -15.88 -10.52
N HIS A 78 -0.86 -16.89 -10.69
CA HIS A 78 -0.57 -18.31 -10.66
C HIS A 78 0.89 -18.54 -11.07
N VAL A 79 1.68 -19.19 -10.23
CA VAL A 79 2.98 -19.72 -10.67
C VAL A 79 2.67 -20.58 -11.89
N SER A 80 3.08 -20.14 -13.08
CA SER A 80 2.95 -20.93 -14.30
C SER A 80 3.61 -22.28 -14.04
N SER A 81 3.02 -23.36 -14.56
CA SER A 81 3.53 -24.71 -14.33
C SER A 81 5.04 -24.74 -14.60
N PHE A 82 5.84 -24.99 -13.58
CA PHE A 82 7.28 -25.08 -13.69
C PHE A 82 7.71 -26.54 -13.55
N ILE A 83 8.93 -26.81 -14.00
CA ILE A 83 9.59 -28.10 -13.86
C ILE A 83 10.93 -27.83 -13.20
N ILE A 84 11.29 -28.65 -12.20
CA ILE A 84 12.60 -28.62 -11.55
C ILE A 84 12.95 -30.05 -11.11
N ASP A 85 14.19 -30.46 -11.37
CA ASP A 85 14.68 -31.79 -11.00
C ASP A 85 15.24 -31.75 -9.58
N LEU A 86 14.39 -32.08 -8.61
CA LEU A 86 14.77 -32.20 -7.22
C LEU A 86 15.18 -33.65 -6.88
N PRO A 87 16.11 -33.85 -5.93
CA PRO A 87 16.36 -35.15 -5.33
C PRO A 87 15.07 -35.84 -4.87
N ASN A 88 14.96 -37.17 -5.05
CA ASN A 88 13.75 -37.95 -4.73
C ASN A 88 13.22 -37.81 -3.29
N GLU A 89 14.06 -37.35 -2.37
CA GLU A 89 13.74 -37.14 -0.96
C GLU A 89 13.03 -35.80 -0.70
N ILE A 90 13.01 -34.90 -1.68
CA ILE A 90 12.41 -33.58 -1.62
C ILE A 90 11.07 -33.63 -2.35
N ILE A 91 10.01 -33.27 -1.64
CA ILE A 91 8.66 -33.14 -2.18
C ILE A 91 8.31 -31.66 -2.39
N ILE A 92 7.45 -31.39 -3.37
CA ILE A 92 6.91 -30.06 -3.64
C ILE A 92 5.49 -29.99 -3.09
N GLU A 93 5.21 -29.02 -2.22
CA GLU A 93 3.87 -28.72 -1.73
C GLU A 93 3.42 -27.34 -2.20
N GLU A 94 2.18 -27.24 -2.69
CA GLU A 94 1.57 -25.97 -3.06
C GLU A 94 1.02 -25.26 -1.80
N GLN A 95 1.46 -24.03 -1.56
CA GLN A 95 1.02 -23.18 -0.47
C GLN A 95 0.57 -21.81 -1.03
N GLY A 96 -0.72 -21.69 -1.34
CA GLY A 96 -1.28 -20.47 -1.92
C GLY A 96 -0.64 -20.18 -3.28
N ASN A 97 0.09 -19.06 -3.38
CA ASN A 97 0.76 -18.63 -4.62
C ASN A 97 2.25 -19.02 -4.66
N SER A 98 2.64 -20.00 -3.85
CA SER A 98 4.03 -20.45 -3.72
C SER A 98 4.10 -21.96 -3.69
N HIS A 99 5.25 -22.49 -4.09
CA HIS A 99 5.57 -23.90 -4.00
C HIS A 99 6.73 -24.07 -3.04
N VAL A 100 6.55 -24.88 -2.00
CA VAL A 100 7.54 -25.09 -0.96
C VAL A 100 8.19 -26.45 -1.17
N PHE A 101 9.51 -26.50 -1.07
CA PHE A 101 10.28 -27.73 -1.12
C PHE A 101 10.48 -28.25 0.29
N LEU A 102 10.02 -29.48 0.55
CA LEU A 102 10.14 -30.13 1.85
C LEU A 102 11.00 -31.38 1.75
N LYS A 103 11.92 -31.56 2.69
CA LYS A 103 12.62 -32.83 2.91
C LYS A 103 12.31 -33.31 4.31
N ASN A 104 11.74 -34.51 4.44
CA ASN A 104 11.35 -35.08 5.74
C ASN A 104 10.49 -34.12 6.61
N GLY A 105 9.65 -33.28 5.98
CA GLY A 105 8.79 -32.30 6.67
C GLY A 105 9.46 -30.97 7.05
N THR A 106 10.74 -30.77 6.73
CA THR A 106 11.43 -29.48 6.91
C THR A 106 11.50 -28.73 5.59
N GLU A 107 11.24 -27.43 5.61
CA GLU A 107 11.39 -26.55 4.44
C GLU A 107 12.86 -26.33 4.08
N VAL A 108 13.15 -26.52 2.80
CA VAL A 108 14.52 -26.50 2.25
C VAL A 108 14.65 -25.52 1.10
N GLY A 109 13.55 -24.90 0.70
CA GLY A 109 13.51 -23.98 -0.40
C GLY A 109 12.10 -23.83 -0.94
N GLY A 110 11.97 -23.17 -2.08
CA GLY A 110 10.70 -23.01 -2.76
C GLY A 110 10.79 -22.09 -3.97
N VAL A 111 9.65 -21.92 -4.61
CA VAL A 111 9.44 -21.03 -5.75
C VAL A 111 8.25 -20.14 -5.45
N LYS A 112 8.42 -18.85 -5.64
CA LYS A 112 7.32 -17.87 -5.57
C LYS A 112 7.49 -16.80 -6.64
N THR A 113 6.38 -16.25 -7.09
CA THR A 113 6.39 -15.07 -7.96
C THR A 113 6.59 -13.82 -7.10
N ILE A 114 7.51 -12.95 -7.50
CA ILE A 114 7.78 -11.67 -6.87
C ILE A 114 7.76 -10.56 -7.93
N ASN A 115 7.60 -9.33 -7.47
CA ASN A 115 7.70 -8.14 -8.31
C ASN A 115 9.08 -7.47 -8.16
N ASN A 116 9.32 -6.45 -8.98
CA ASN A 116 10.55 -5.65 -8.93
C ASN A 116 10.78 -4.95 -7.57
N GLU A 117 9.74 -4.44 -6.90
CA GLU A 117 9.89 -3.80 -5.58
C GLU A 117 10.43 -4.80 -4.54
N THR A 118 9.86 -6.01 -4.50
CA THR A 118 10.28 -7.10 -3.61
C THR A 118 11.69 -7.58 -3.95
N LYS A 119 12.01 -7.71 -5.24
CA LYS A 119 13.37 -8.02 -5.69
C LYS A 119 14.35 -6.98 -5.18
N GLN A 120 14.10 -5.69 -5.39
CA GLN A 120 14.99 -4.62 -4.90
C GLN A 120 15.10 -4.60 -3.38
N GLN A 121 14.01 -4.89 -2.66
CA GLN A 121 14.05 -5.01 -1.21
C GLN A 121 14.96 -6.16 -0.76
N LEU A 122 14.86 -7.34 -1.39
CA LEU A 122 15.74 -8.47 -1.11
C LEU A 122 17.19 -8.12 -1.46
N LEU A 123 17.44 -7.55 -2.64
CA LEU A 123 18.75 -7.07 -3.06
C LEU A 123 19.34 -5.98 -2.16
N SER A 124 18.53 -5.27 -1.37
CA SER A 124 19.02 -4.27 -0.43
C SER A 124 19.47 -4.85 0.92
N GLN A 125 19.16 -6.13 1.19
CA GLN A 125 19.56 -6.78 2.44
C GLN A 125 21.07 -7.04 2.46
N SER A 126 21.66 -7.12 3.65
CA SER A 126 23.08 -7.46 3.81
C SER A 126 23.34 -8.91 3.40
N GLY A 127 23.54 -9.15 2.11
CA GLY A 127 23.93 -10.42 1.51
C GLY A 127 25.36 -10.39 0.97
N ILE A 128 25.92 -11.58 0.71
CA ILE A 128 27.09 -11.70 -0.17
C ILE A 128 26.53 -11.69 -1.59
N PHE A 129 26.68 -10.57 -2.25
CA PHE A 129 26.33 -10.42 -3.65
C PHE A 129 27.44 -11.05 -4.48
N GLU A 130 27.20 -12.26 -4.97
CA GLU A 130 27.88 -12.76 -6.16
C GLU A 130 27.02 -12.32 -7.34
N ASP A 131 27.12 -11.03 -7.67
CA ASP A 131 26.37 -10.37 -8.75
C ASP A 131 26.93 -10.81 -10.11
N ASP A 132 26.67 -12.06 -10.42
CA ASP A 132 26.91 -12.64 -11.73
C ASP A 132 25.54 -12.84 -12.35
N VAL A 133 25.23 -12.09 -13.41
CA VAL A 133 24.24 -12.56 -14.37
C VAL A 133 24.71 -13.95 -14.81
N LEU A 134 23.95 -14.98 -14.46
CA LEU A 134 24.35 -16.36 -14.70
C LEU A 134 24.06 -16.72 -16.15
N GLU A 135 25.10 -16.85 -16.96
CA GLU A 135 24.99 -17.18 -18.39
C GLU A 135 24.58 -18.63 -18.66
N ASP A 136 24.58 -19.49 -17.64
CA ASP A 136 24.30 -20.92 -17.78
C ASP A 136 22.85 -21.33 -17.47
N PHE A 137 21.96 -20.33 -17.28
CA PHE A 137 20.52 -20.52 -17.17
C PHE A 137 19.82 -20.24 -18.51
N HIS A 138 18.66 -20.85 -18.73
CA HIS A 138 17.88 -20.62 -19.96
C HIS A 138 17.26 -19.23 -20.00
N GLU A 139 16.91 -18.69 -18.84
CA GLU A 139 16.35 -17.36 -18.68
C GLU A 139 17.34 -16.45 -17.94
N PRO A 140 17.27 -15.11 -18.16
CA PRO A 140 18.03 -14.14 -17.39
C PRO A 140 17.89 -14.37 -15.89
N THR A 141 19.00 -14.75 -15.26
CA THR A 141 19.01 -15.17 -13.85
C THR A 141 20.05 -14.37 -13.08
N GLN A 142 19.62 -13.83 -11.94
CA GLN A 142 20.51 -13.19 -10.96
C GLN A 142 20.51 -14.01 -9.68
N ARG A 143 21.69 -14.29 -9.13
CA ARG A 143 21.84 -15.06 -7.90
C ARG A 143 22.26 -14.17 -6.75
N VAL A 144 21.65 -14.35 -5.59
CA VAL A 144 22.06 -13.69 -4.35
C VAL A 144 22.14 -14.67 -3.20
N LEU A 145 23.21 -14.60 -2.41
CA LEU A 145 23.40 -15.40 -1.21
C LEU A 145 23.16 -14.53 0.03
N PHE A 146 22.05 -14.77 0.73
CA PHE A 146 21.82 -14.16 2.04
C PHE A 146 22.42 -15.02 3.14
N HIS A 147 23.27 -14.40 3.95
CA HIS A 147 23.81 -15.02 5.14
C HIS A 147 23.07 -14.46 6.37
N VAL A 148 22.13 -15.21 6.92
CA VAL A 148 21.42 -14.80 8.13
C VAL A 148 22.22 -15.29 9.34
N LYS A 149 22.97 -14.39 9.99
CA LYS A 149 23.62 -14.66 11.27
C LYS A 149 22.59 -14.72 12.40
N GLN A 150 21.86 -15.81 12.50
CA GLN A 150 21.25 -16.22 13.77
C GLN A 150 22.09 -17.33 14.39
N MET A 151 21.83 -17.72 15.64
CA MET A 151 22.61 -18.74 16.37
C MET A 151 22.80 -20.07 15.61
N TYR A 152 22.00 -20.31 14.57
CA TYR A 152 22.19 -21.31 13.53
C TYR A 152 22.43 -20.55 12.20
N ALA A 153 23.58 -20.75 11.57
CA ALA A 153 23.91 -20.07 10.32
C ALA A 153 23.05 -20.64 9.17
N ILE A 154 21.95 -19.97 8.88
CA ILE A 154 21.11 -20.27 7.72
C ILE A 154 21.64 -19.45 6.55
N GLN A 155 22.10 -20.14 5.52
CA GLN A 155 22.44 -19.54 4.24
C GLN A 155 21.28 -19.79 3.28
N THR A 156 20.66 -18.73 2.78
CA THR A 156 19.62 -18.84 1.77
C THR A 156 20.17 -18.31 0.46
N VAL A 157 20.20 -19.16 -0.56
CA VAL A 157 20.53 -18.74 -1.92
C VAL A 157 19.25 -18.50 -2.69
N HIS A 158 19.16 -17.36 -3.35
CA HIS A 158 18.05 -16.94 -4.20
C HIS A 158 18.52 -16.87 -5.65
N TYR A 159 17.69 -17.37 -6.55
CA TYR A 159 17.80 -17.25 -7.99
C TYR A 159 16.59 -16.47 -8.47
N PHE A 160 16.81 -15.22 -8.86
CA PHE A 160 15.80 -14.37 -9.47
C PHE A 160 15.79 -14.63 -10.98
N ILE A 161 14.85 -15.46 -11.42
CA ILE A 161 14.71 -15.90 -12.80
C ILE A 161 13.60 -15.06 -13.43
N GLN A 162 13.96 -14.26 -14.45
CA GLN A 162 13.02 -13.40 -15.14
C GLN A 162 12.90 -13.85 -16.60
N PRO A 163 11.78 -14.46 -17.01
CA PRO A 163 11.55 -14.83 -18.39
C PRO A 163 11.64 -13.61 -19.29
N HIS A 164 12.24 -13.80 -20.47
CA HIS A 164 12.18 -12.78 -21.51
C HIS A 164 10.71 -12.41 -21.80
N ASP A 165 10.43 -11.10 -21.85
CA ASP A 165 9.11 -10.51 -22.12
C ASP A 165 8.07 -10.57 -20.98
N GLN A 166 8.45 -10.96 -19.75
CA GLN A 166 7.54 -10.94 -18.59
C GLN A 166 7.99 -9.96 -17.49
N GLU A 167 7.02 -9.25 -16.90
CA GLU A 167 7.23 -8.46 -15.68
C GLU A 167 7.33 -9.33 -14.41
N VAL A 168 6.95 -10.60 -14.53
CA VAL A 168 6.97 -11.58 -13.44
C VAL A 168 8.40 -12.07 -13.20
N ILE A 169 8.79 -12.14 -11.93
CA ILE A 169 10.09 -12.64 -11.50
C ILE A 169 9.85 -13.85 -10.61
N TYR A 170 10.48 -14.97 -10.95
CA TYR A 170 10.46 -16.16 -10.10
C TYR A 170 11.62 -16.09 -9.12
N ASP A 171 11.30 -16.10 -7.83
CA ASP A 171 12.27 -16.25 -6.75
C ASP A 171 12.35 -17.73 -6.39
N LEU A 172 13.34 -18.42 -6.97
CA LEU A 172 13.71 -19.78 -6.61
C LEU A 172 14.75 -19.72 -5.49
N TYR A 173 14.39 -20.19 -4.30
CA TYR A 173 15.25 -20.09 -3.13
C TYR A 173 15.54 -21.45 -2.50
N PHE A 174 16.71 -21.58 -1.87
CA PHE A 174 17.12 -22.78 -1.16
C PHE A 174 17.79 -22.43 0.17
N HIS A 175 17.46 -23.21 1.21
CA HIS A 175 17.99 -23.08 2.55
C HIS A 175 19.11 -24.09 2.80
N ALA A 176 20.35 -23.64 2.74
CA ALA A 176 21.50 -24.37 3.23
C ALA A 176 21.64 -24.15 4.76
N ASN A 177 20.74 -24.76 5.52
CA ASN A 177 20.67 -24.65 6.99
C ASN A 177 21.64 -25.60 7.71
N THR A 178 21.97 -26.71 7.07
CA THR A 178 22.81 -27.78 7.63
C THR A 178 23.62 -28.40 6.49
N PRO A 179 24.92 -28.67 6.67
CA PRO A 179 25.71 -29.35 5.65
C PRO A 179 25.20 -30.75 5.33
N GLY A 180 25.25 -31.14 4.06
CA GLY A 180 24.84 -32.46 3.55
C GLY A 180 23.35 -32.63 3.37
N TYR A 181 22.59 -31.55 3.55
CA TYR A 181 21.16 -31.57 3.38
C TYR A 181 20.75 -31.80 1.91
N PHE A 182 21.59 -31.33 0.97
CA PHE A 182 21.47 -31.57 -0.47
C PHE A 182 22.47 -32.63 -0.98
N GLY A 183 23.16 -33.34 -0.08
CA GLY A 183 24.13 -34.39 -0.42
C GLY A 183 25.58 -33.91 -0.51
N GLY A 184 25.88 -32.65 -0.19
CA GLY A 184 27.24 -32.13 -0.09
C GLY A 184 27.98 -32.61 1.17
N SER A 185 29.31 -32.55 1.16
CA SER A 185 30.11 -32.80 2.37
C SER A 185 30.17 -31.60 3.32
N ASP A 186 29.93 -30.40 2.80
CA ASP A 186 29.97 -29.12 3.49
C ASP A 186 29.00 -28.12 2.81
N PHE A 187 28.90 -26.90 3.35
CA PHE A 187 28.05 -25.85 2.78
C PHE A 187 28.45 -25.45 1.35
N GLN A 188 29.73 -25.43 1.00
CA GLN A 188 30.13 -25.08 -0.37
C GLN A 188 29.76 -26.18 -1.36
N ALA A 189 29.90 -27.44 -0.96
CA ALA A 189 29.45 -28.58 -1.74
C ALA A 189 27.93 -28.58 -1.93
N ASP A 190 27.16 -28.27 -0.88
CA ASP A 190 25.72 -28.08 -0.99
C ASP A 190 25.36 -26.92 -1.94
N LEU A 191 26.03 -25.76 -1.84
CA LEU A 191 25.78 -24.64 -2.75
C LEU A 191 26.04 -25.01 -4.22
N LYS A 192 27.05 -25.84 -4.51
CA LYS A 192 27.29 -26.35 -5.86
C LYS A 192 26.17 -27.27 -6.35
N ILE A 193 25.72 -28.19 -5.49
CA ILE A 193 24.62 -29.09 -5.83
C ILE A 193 23.32 -28.31 -6.04
N ILE A 194 23.02 -27.36 -5.16
CA ILE A 194 21.87 -26.46 -5.28
C ILE A 194 21.92 -25.70 -6.61
N HIS A 195 23.09 -25.22 -7.02
CA HIS A 195 23.25 -24.52 -8.29
C HIS A 195 22.93 -25.43 -9.49
N GLU A 196 23.41 -26.67 -9.48
CA GLU A 196 23.08 -27.65 -10.53
C GLU A 196 21.59 -28.00 -10.56
N ILE A 197 20.95 -28.14 -9.39
CA ILE A 197 19.50 -28.30 -9.28
C ILE A 197 18.78 -27.07 -9.87
N ALA A 198 19.19 -25.86 -9.49
CA ALA A 198 18.54 -24.63 -9.93
C ALA A 198 18.55 -24.47 -11.46
N LYS A 199 19.61 -24.93 -12.15
CA LYS A 199 19.71 -24.88 -13.62
C LYS A 199 18.67 -25.73 -14.36
N THR A 200 18.13 -26.74 -13.69
CA THR A 200 17.05 -27.58 -14.22
C THR A 200 15.70 -26.89 -14.20
N PHE A 201 15.58 -25.76 -13.49
CA PHE A 201 14.35 -24.98 -13.43
C PHE A 201 13.93 -24.50 -14.83
N ARG A 202 12.70 -24.82 -15.21
CA ARG A 202 12.05 -24.41 -16.46
C ARG A 202 10.64 -23.96 -16.18
N ILE A 203 10.21 -22.94 -16.90
CA ILE A 203 8.83 -22.45 -16.90
C ILE A 203 8.17 -23.00 -18.16
N ASN A 204 7.00 -23.60 -18.03
CA ASN A 204 6.20 -24.06 -19.18
C ASN A 204 5.28 -22.97 -19.72
#